data_AF-A0A964MQ49-F1
#
_entry.id   AF-A0A964MQ49-F1
#
_cell.length_a   1.000
_cell.length_b   1.000
_cell.length_c   1.000
_cell.angle_alpha   90.00
_cell.angle_beta   90.00
_cell.angle_gamma   90.00
#
_symmetry.space_group_name_H-M   'P 1'
#
loop_
_entity.id
_entity.type
_entity.pdbx_description
1 polymer ?
#
loop_
_entity_poly.entity_id
_entity_poly.type
_entity_poly.pdbx_seq_one_letter_code
_entity_poly.pdbx_strand_id
1 'polypeptide(L)'
;MSDPAQQKKSPFDRSLVEGPIGPAVWKLAWPTMLQNVIAGLQGVIDHILVGHLIGYTGNAAIGVSWQIFLVVIVFIASLFTGQAVLIARYVGAGEVEKVNKTVQQALLTALAMYAVMGPVGYFFAPALLDLVNASGEV
;
A
#
# COMPACT_ATOMS: atom_id res chain seq x y z
N MET A 1 -41.40 11.44 32.42
CA MET A 1 -39.96 11.63 32.70
C MET A 1 -39.22 10.62 31.84
N SER A 2 -38.94 11.00 30.60
CA SER A 2 -38.38 10.12 29.58
C SER A 2 -36.88 10.40 29.50
N ASP A 3 -36.10 9.36 29.76
CA ASP A 3 -34.64 9.33 29.77
C ASP A 3 -34.06 9.94 28.47
N PRO A 4 -33.24 11.02 28.53
CA PRO A 4 -32.64 11.61 27.35
C PRO A 4 -31.60 10.65 26.78
N ALA A 5 -32.05 9.89 25.78
CA ALA A 5 -31.32 9.09 24.81
C ALA A 5 -29.80 9.33 24.84
N GLN A 6 -29.08 8.32 25.36
CA GLN A 6 -27.64 8.17 25.22
C GLN A 6 -27.28 8.29 23.73
N GLN A 7 -26.79 9.46 23.34
CA GLN A 7 -26.23 9.74 22.03
C GLN A 7 -24.97 8.88 21.89
N LYS A 8 -25.13 7.68 21.32
CA LYS A 8 -24.03 6.74 21.07
C LYS A 8 -23.02 7.44 20.15
N LYS A 9 -21.89 7.89 20.70
CA LYS A 9 -20.79 8.51 19.94
C LYS A 9 -20.47 7.58 18.77
N SER A 10 -20.71 8.07 17.55
CA SER A 10 -20.30 7.37 16.34
C SER A 10 -18.80 7.06 16.45
N PRO A 11 -18.36 5.83 16.17
CA PRO A 11 -16.94 5.47 16.21
C PRO A 11 -16.10 6.23 15.16
N PHE A 12 -16.75 6.88 14.19
CA PHE A 12 -16.11 7.68 13.14
C PHE A 12 -16.15 9.18 13.46
N ASP A 13 -14.99 9.85 13.33
CA ASP A 13 -14.83 11.30 13.51
C ASP A 13 -15.55 12.07 12.40
N ARG A 14 -16.76 12.55 12.70
CA ARG A 14 -17.62 13.29 11.75
C ARG A 14 -17.07 14.66 11.35
N SER A 15 -16.08 15.19 12.09
CA SER A 15 -15.46 16.48 11.75
C SER A 15 -14.71 16.44 10.40
N LEU A 16 -14.34 15.25 9.92
CA LEU A 16 -13.71 15.05 8.61
C LEU A 16 -14.69 15.23 7.44
N VAL A 17 -16.00 15.09 7.67
CA VAL A 17 -17.05 15.16 6.65
C VAL A 17 -17.90 16.43 6.79
N GLU A 18 -18.14 16.87 8.03
CA GLU A 18 -19.04 17.98 8.35
C GLU A 18 -18.29 19.29 8.69
N GLY A 19 -16.96 19.24 8.90
CA GLY A 19 -16.12 20.38 9.26
C GLY A 19 -15.57 21.19 8.08
N PRO A 20 -14.84 22.29 8.35
CA PRO A 20 -14.19 23.06 7.30
C PRO A 20 -13.14 22.23 6.54
N ILE A 21 -13.19 22.30 5.21
CA ILE A 21 -12.40 21.45 4.29
C ILE A 21 -10.90 21.57 4.54
N GLY A 22 -10.38 22.78 4.77
CA GLY A 22 -8.94 23.04 4.95
C GLY A 22 -8.31 22.22 6.09
N PRO A 23 -8.78 22.36 7.33
CA PRO A 23 -8.27 21.57 8.47
C PRO A 23 -8.46 20.05 8.31
N ALA A 24 -9.58 19.60 7.74
CA ALA A 24 -9.83 18.18 7.50
C ALA A 24 -8.85 17.59 6.49
N VAL A 25 -8.61 18.29 5.37
CA VAL A 25 -7.62 17.91 4.37
C VAL A 25 -6.22 17.89 4.98
N TRP A 26 -5.84 18.91 5.76
CA TRP A 26 -4.52 18.95 6.39
C TRP A 26 -4.28 17.81 7.38
N LYS A 27 -5.29 17.46 8.18
CA LYS A 27 -5.25 16.36 9.15
C LYS A 27 -5.03 14.99 8.48
N LEU A 28 -5.50 14.82 7.24
CA LEU A 28 -5.26 13.62 6.43
C LEU A 28 -3.97 13.69 5.62
N ALA A 29 -3.69 14.84 5.01
CA ALA A 29 -2.56 15.02 4.10
C ALA A 29 -1.22 15.01 4.81
N TRP A 30 -1.07 15.71 5.94
CA TRP A 30 0.19 15.78 6.69
C TRP A 30 0.79 14.40 7.02
N PRO A 31 0.07 13.47 7.68
CA PRO A 31 0.61 12.16 8.00
C PRO A 31 0.93 11.34 6.73
N THR A 32 0.09 11.44 5.69
CA THR A 32 0.35 10.75 4.41
C THR A 32 1.58 11.30 3.69
N MET A 33 1.80 12.61 3.70
CA MET A 33 3.00 13.24 3.13
C MET A 33 4.25 12.78 3.86
N LEU A 34 4.22 12.79 5.19
CA LEU A 34 5.35 12.31 6.01
C LEU A 34 5.67 10.85 5.71
N GLN A 35 4.65 9.99 5.58
CA GLN A 35 4.85 8.60 5.20
C GLN A 35 5.51 8.45 3.83
N ASN A 36 5.10 9.25 2.83
CA ASN A 36 5.72 9.21 1.50
C ASN A 36 7.19 9.69 1.52
N VAL A 37 7.50 10.72 2.32
CA VAL A 37 8.89 11.20 2.50
C VAL A 37 9.76 10.11 3.12
N ILE A 38 9.26 9.45 4.17
CA ILE A 38 9.97 8.33 4.83
C ILE A 38 10.18 7.17 3.86
N ALA A 39 9.15 6.80 3.08
CA ALA A 39 9.26 5.75 2.07
C ALA A 39 10.29 6.09 0.98
N GLY A 40 10.32 7.35 0.52
CA GLY A 40 11.32 7.82 -0.43
C GLY A 40 12.74 7.80 0.14
N LEU A 41 12.92 8.24 1.39
CA LEU A 41 14.21 8.19 2.08
C LEU A 41 14.70 6.75 2.25
N GLN A 42 13.81 5.80 2.55
CA GLN A 42 14.16 4.39 2.60
C GLN A 42 14.78 3.92 1.28
N GLY A 43 14.14 4.23 0.14
CA GLY A 43 14.68 3.86 -1.17
C GLY A 43 16.05 4.48 -1.46
N VAL A 44 16.29 5.72 -1.03
CA VAL A 44 17.60 6.38 -1.12
C VAL A 44 18.64 5.67 -0.26
N ILE A 45 18.29 5.34 0.98
CA ILE A 45 19.18 4.62 1.90
C ILE A 45 19.57 3.26 1.32
N ASP A 46 18.60 2.51 0.78
CA ASP A 46 18.84 1.21 0.16
C ASP A 46 19.83 1.31 -1.02
N HIS A 47 19.65 2.32 -1.88
CA HIS A 47 20.55 2.57 -3.02
C HIS A 47 21.96 3.02 -2.61
N ILE A 48 22.08 3.84 -1.55
CA ILE A 48 23.37 4.25 -1.00
C ILE A 48 24.07 3.04 -0.38
N LEU A 49 23.35 2.22 0.38
CA LEU A 49 23.90 1.04 1.04
C LEU A 49 24.42 0.04 0.02
N VAL A 50 23.64 -0.26 -1.02
CA VAL A 50 24.08 -1.18 -2.08
C VAL A 50 25.21 -0.58 -2.92
N GLY A 51 25.15 0.72 -3.22
CA GLY A 51 26.25 1.42 -3.87
C GLY A 51 27.56 1.39 -3.06
N HIS A 52 27.48 1.44 -1.72
CA HIS A 52 28.66 1.37 -0.85
C HIS A 52 29.17 -0.06 -0.65
N LEU A 53 28.29 -1.05 -0.48
CA LEU A 53 28.66 -2.43 -0.16
C LEU A 53 28.95 -3.30 -1.39
N ILE A 54 28.20 -3.12 -2.48
CA ILE A 54 28.28 -3.94 -3.70
C ILE A 54 28.88 -3.14 -4.86
N GLY A 55 28.67 -1.83 -4.88
CA GLY A 55 29.19 -0.94 -5.92
C GLY A 55 28.24 -0.77 -7.10
N TYR A 56 28.78 -0.29 -8.23
CA TYR A 56 28.00 0.06 -9.41
C TYR A 56 27.18 -1.10 -9.98
N THR A 57 27.75 -2.31 -10.03
CA THR A 57 27.08 -3.51 -10.53
C THR A 57 25.84 -3.86 -9.69
N GLY A 58 25.90 -3.69 -8.38
CA GLY A 58 24.74 -3.87 -7.49
C GLY A 58 23.61 -2.89 -7.80
N ASN A 59 23.92 -1.61 -8.00
CA ASN A 59 22.91 -0.62 -8.36
C ASN A 59 22.35 -0.82 -9.79
N ALA A 60 23.19 -1.25 -10.74
CA ALA A 60 22.73 -1.62 -12.08
C ALA A 60 21.72 -2.78 -12.03
N ALA A 61 22.01 -3.82 -11.24
CA ALA A 61 21.11 -4.95 -11.03
C ALA A 61 19.78 -4.52 -10.36
N ILE A 62 19.81 -3.59 -9.40
CA ILE A 62 18.60 -3.01 -8.82
C ILE A 62 17.79 -2.30 -9.90
N GLY A 63 18.42 -1.49 -10.74
CA GLY A 63 17.73 -0.74 -11.80
C GLY A 63 16.97 -1.63 -12.77
N VAL A 64 17.56 -2.75 -13.20
CA VAL A 64 16.93 -3.74 -14.08
C VAL A 64 15.80 -4.47 -13.34
N SER A 65 16.07 -4.96 -12.12
CA SER A 65 15.09 -5.70 -11.32
C SER A 65 13.88 -4.84 -10.90
N TRP A 66 14.08 -3.53 -10.76
CA TRP A 66 13.04 -2.59 -10.33
C TRP A 66 11.86 -2.53 -11.30
N GLN A 67 12.10 -2.72 -12.61
CA GLN A 67 11.03 -2.71 -13.61
C GLN A 67 10.04 -3.86 -13.38
N ILE A 68 10.56 -5.06 -13.08
CA ILE A 68 9.76 -6.24 -12.75
C ILE A 68 9.01 -5.98 -11.43
N PHE A 69 9.70 -5.43 -10.44
CA PHE A 69 9.14 -5.11 -9.13
C PHE A 69 7.97 -4.11 -9.22
N LEU A 70 8.09 -3.08 -10.06
CA LEU A 70 7.03 -2.09 -10.30
C LEU A 70 5.75 -2.74 -10.82
N VAL A 71 5.84 -3.68 -11.77
CA VAL A 71 4.66 -4.40 -12.29
C VAL A 71 3.94 -5.15 -11.18
N VAL A 72 4.68 -5.85 -10.33
CA VAL A 72 4.13 -6.62 -9.21
C VAL A 72 3.49 -5.68 -8.17
N ILE A 73 4.16 -4.60 -7.80
CA ILE A 73 3.62 -3.61 -6.87
C ILE A 73 2.35 -2.98 -7.41
N VAL A 74 2.32 -2.55 -8.67
CA VAL A 74 1.14 -1.91 -9.27
C VAL A 74 -0.04 -2.87 -9.30
N PHE A 75 0.20 -4.14 -9.64
CA PHE A 75 -0.82 -5.18 -9.60
C PHE A 75 -1.42 -5.33 -8.19
N ILE A 76 -0.57 -5.50 -7.18
CA ILE A 76 -0.99 -5.63 -5.79
C ILE A 76 -1.74 -4.38 -5.33
N ALA A 77 -1.19 -3.19 -5.59
CA ALA A 77 -1.78 -1.92 -5.22
C ALA A 77 -3.18 -1.76 -5.83
N SER A 78 -3.38 -2.13 -7.10
CA SER A 78 -4.67 -2.03 -7.77
C SER A 78 -5.79 -2.79 -7.06
N LEU A 79 -5.48 -3.99 -6.55
CA LEU A 79 -6.43 -4.82 -5.80
C LEU A 79 -6.79 -4.16 -4.46
N PHE A 80 -5.80 -3.69 -3.72
CA PHE A 80 -6.03 -3.04 -2.41
C PHE A 80 -6.70 -1.67 -2.55
N THR A 81 -6.42 -0.91 -3.61
CA THR A 81 -7.16 0.31 -3.93
C THR A 81 -8.63 0.01 -4.15
N GLY A 82 -8.97 -1.06 -4.87
CA GLY A 82 -10.36 -1.49 -5.04
C GLY A 82 -11.05 -1.83 -3.70
N GLN A 83 -10.34 -2.50 -2.79
CA GLN A 83 -10.87 -2.81 -1.45
C GLN A 83 -11.04 -1.55 -0.59
N ALA A 84 -10.11 -0.60 -0.65
CA ALA A 84 -10.20 0.67 0.06
C ALA A 84 -11.42 1.49 -0.38
N VAL A 85 -11.76 1.47 -1.68
CA VAL A 85 -12.98 2.12 -2.21
C VAL A 85 -14.25 1.48 -1.62
N LEU A 86 -14.31 0.14 -1.53
CA LEU A 86 -15.45 -0.55 -0.91
C LEU A 86 -15.58 -0.21 0.59
N ILE A 87 -14.46 -0.17 1.31
CA ILE A 87 -14.42 0.22 2.72
C ILE A 87 -14.95 1.65 2.88
N ALA A 88 -14.43 2.60 2.10
CA ALA A 88 -14.86 4.00 2.16
C ALA A 88 -16.37 4.15 1.90
N ARG A 89 -16.90 3.40 0.91
CA ARG A 89 -18.33 3.37 0.62
C ARG A 89 -19.16 2.85 1.79
N TYR A 90 -18.77 1.74 2.41
CA TYR A 90 -19.51 1.16 3.55
C TYR A 90 -19.41 2.00 4.81
N VAL A 91 -18.26 2.64 5.05
CA VAL A 91 -18.10 3.63 6.14
C VAL A 91 -19.05 4.80 5.92
N GLY A 92 -19.10 5.36 4.71
CA GLY A 92 -20.01 6.46 4.37
C GLY A 92 -21.50 6.09 4.48
N ALA A 93 -21.85 4.83 4.22
CA ALA A 93 -23.21 4.30 4.37
C ALA A 93 -23.57 3.90 5.81
N GLY A 94 -22.63 3.97 6.76
CA GLY A 94 -22.85 3.54 8.15
C GLY A 94 -22.98 2.02 8.34
N GLU A 95 -22.61 1.22 7.32
CA GLU A 95 -22.78 -0.24 7.31
C GLU A 95 -21.57 -0.94 7.97
N VAL A 96 -21.39 -0.77 9.28
CA VAL A 96 -20.22 -1.25 10.04
C VAL A 96 -19.94 -2.75 9.86
N GLU A 97 -20.99 -3.57 9.78
CA GLU A 97 -20.84 -5.02 9.56
C GLU A 97 -20.16 -5.33 8.21
N LYS A 98 -20.51 -4.58 7.15
CA LYS A 98 -19.89 -4.75 5.83
C LYS A 98 -18.46 -4.20 5.82
N VAL A 99 -18.17 -3.15 6.57
CA VAL A 99 -16.80 -2.65 6.78
C VAL A 99 -15.93 -3.77 7.37
N ASN A 100 -16.38 -4.39 8.47
CA ASN A 100 -15.64 -5.46 9.15
C ASN A 100 -15.39 -6.66 8.22
N LYS A 101 -16.42 -7.12 7.50
CA LYS A 101 -16.26 -8.24 6.54
C LYS A 101 -15.30 -7.90 5.41
N THR A 102 -15.36 -6.68 4.88
CA THR A 102 -14.47 -6.25 3.79
C THR A 102 -13.02 -6.15 4.26
N VAL A 103 -12.78 -5.65 5.47
CA VAL A 103 -11.44 -5.61 6.07
C VAL A 103 -10.90 -7.01 6.33
N GLN A 104 -11.73 -7.93 6.87
CA GLN A 104 -11.33 -9.34 7.03
C GLN A 104 -10.98 -9.98 5.69
N GLN A 105 -11.78 -9.73 4.66
CA GLN A 105 -11.49 -10.21 3.31
C GLN A 105 -10.21 -9.60 2.75
N ALA A 106 -9.92 -8.32 3.00
CA ALA A 106 -8.67 -7.69 2.61
C ALA A 106 -7.44 -8.36 3.24
N LEU A 107 -7.52 -8.71 4.53
CA LEU A 107 -6.46 -9.45 5.21
C LEU A 107 -6.26 -10.86 4.64
N LEU A 108 -7.35 -11.58 4.38
CA LEU A 108 -7.27 -12.91 3.75
C LEU A 108 -6.71 -12.83 2.34
N THR A 109 -7.12 -11.83 1.56
CA THR A 109 -6.55 -11.56 0.22
C THR A 109 -5.06 -11.25 0.32
N ALA A 110 -4.62 -10.47 1.31
CA ALA A 110 -3.20 -10.18 1.52
C ALA A 110 -2.38 -11.45 1.79
N LEU A 111 -2.87 -12.33 2.67
CA LEU A 111 -2.22 -13.60 2.98
C LEU A 111 -2.19 -14.52 1.76
N ALA A 112 -3.29 -14.63 1.02
CA ALA A 112 -3.35 -15.40 -0.21
C ALA A 112 -2.40 -14.85 -1.27
N MET A 113 -2.35 -13.53 -1.44
CA MET A 113 -1.44 -12.86 -2.36
C MET A 113 0.02 -13.12 -2.01
N TYR A 114 0.40 -13.04 -0.73
CA TYR A 114 1.74 -13.40 -0.29
C TYR A 114 2.07 -14.87 -0.60
N ALA A 115 1.17 -15.78 -0.26
CA ALA A 115 1.34 -17.22 -0.49
C ALA A 115 1.44 -17.60 -1.97
N VAL A 116 0.83 -16.83 -2.88
CA VAL A 116 0.89 -17.06 -4.33
C VAL A 116 2.06 -16.32 -4.98
N MET A 117 2.22 -15.02 -4.69
CA MET A 117 3.25 -14.19 -5.33
C MET A 117 4.66 -14.57 -4.89
N GLY A 118 4.86 -15.07 -3.67
CA GLY A 118 6.18 -15.55 -3.22
C GLY A 118 6.74 -16.68 -4.10
N PRO A 119 6.03 -17.82 -4.22
CA PRO A 119 6.44 -18.91 -5.10
C PRO A 119 6.48 -18.51 -6.57
N VAL A 120 5.49 -17.77 -7.07
CA VAL A 120 5.49 -17.30 -8.47
C VAL A 120 6.72 -16.45 -8.75
N GLY A 121 7.03 -15.48 -7.88
CA GLY A 121 8.23 -14.66 -7.99
C GLY A 121 9.50 -15.50 -7.96
N TYR A 122 9.59 -16.48 -7.06
CA TYR A 122 10.77 -17.35 -6.96
C TYR A 122 11.01 -18.20 -8.22
N PHE A 123 9.98 -18.84 -8.75
CA PHE A 123 10.12 -19.72 -9.93
C PHE A 123 10.24 -18.94 -11.24
N PHE A 124 9.60 -17.76 -11.36
CA PHE A 124 9.63 -16.96 -12.58
C PHE A 124 10.73 -15.89 -12.58
N ALA A 125 11.40 -15.61 -11.46
CA ALA A 125 12.48 -14.62 -11.40
C ALA A 125 13.56 -14.82 -12.49
N PRO A 126 14.10 -16.03 -12.74
CA PRO A 126 15.10 -16.23 -13.79
C PRO A 126 14.57 -15.85 -15.17
N ALA A 127 13.37 -16.34 -15.52
CA ALA A 127 12.74 -16.07 -16.81
C ALA A 127 12.39 -14.58 -16.99
N LEU A 128 11.97 -13.90 -15.92
CA LEU A 128 11.66 -12.47 -15.95
C LEU A 128 12.93 -11.63 -16.11
N LEU A 129 14.03 -12.00 -15.44
CA LEU A 129 15.33 -11.33 -15.58
C LEU A 129 15.92 -11.52 -16.99
N ASP A 130 15.80 -12.72 -17.55
CA ASP A 130 16.22 -13.00 -18.94
C ASP A 130 15.38 -12.19 -19.95
N LEU A 131 14.07 -12.06 -19.72
CA LEU A 131 13.17 -11.29 -20.59
C LEU A 131 13.46 -9.79 -20.59
N VAL A 132 13.95 -9.25 -19.48
CA VAL A 132 14.39 -7.84 -19.37
C VAL A 132 15.86 -7.68 -19.80
N ASN A 133 16.46 -8.73 -20.39
CA ASN A 133 17.83 -8.74 -20.91
C ASN A 133 18.89 -8.39 -19.85
N ALA A 134 18.69 -8.86 -18.61
CA ALA A 134 19.71 -8.79 -17.57
C ALA A 134 20.95 -9.65 -17.87
N SER A 135 20.89 -10.51 -18.89
CA SER A 135 21.97 -11.42 -19.32
C SER A 135 23.00 -10.77 -20.25
N GLY A 136 22.80 -9.53 -20.70
CA GLY A 136 23.72 -8.81 -21.58
C GLY A 136 24.56 -7.79 -20.83
N GLU A 137 25.65 -8.25 -20.21
CA GLU A 137 26.76 -7.41 -19.72
C GLU A 137 26.44 -6.45 -18.55
N VAL A 138 25.96 -7.02 -17.44
CA VAL A 138 26.25 -6.57 -16.05
C VAL A 138 26.21 -7.75 -15.09
#